data_AF-A0A958X8Y9-F1
#
_entry.id   AF-A0A958X8Y9-F1
#
_cell.length_a   1.000
_cell.length_b   1.000
_cell.length_c   1.000
_cell.angle_alpha   90.00
_cell.angle_beta   90.00
_cell.angle_gamma   90.00
#
_symmetry.space_group_name_H-M   'P 1'
#
loop_
_entity.id
_entity.type
_entity.pdbx_description
1 polymer ?
#
loop_
_entity_poly.entity_id
_entity_poly.type
_entity_poly.pdbx_seq_one_letter_code
_entity_poly.pdbx_strand_id
1 'polypeptide(L)'
;MEEGKALFVANCASCHNKNMKDNLTGPALGGVEDRWADYPRQDLYSWIRNSQALVASGHPRATELWSKWKPVLMNNFPGLTDDQIESLLLYINAAAAPPPPPPPGTPEASETAGGETPWMFIGLTVILGLLAFALMRIINNLSNITRVQAGQAPLQKTLVQTLTSKGAIAFMVFAVTLIFGYKTVDNATKMGREQGYEPDQPIAFSHKLHAGTNKIDCQYCHDSARRSKHSSIPGTNTCMNCHSAVKKGSKTGTSEITKIYASIGFDPLQNKYIPDYENWSD
;
A
#
# COMPACT_ATOMS: atom_id res chain seq x y z
N MET A 1 20.00 11.23 -10.97
CA MET A 1 19.23 10.44 -9.97
C MET A 1 17.87 10.00 -10.50
N GLU A 2 16.93 10.91 -10.81
CA GLU A 2 15.59 10.50 -11.28
C GLU A 2 15.61 9.85 -12.66
N GLU A 3 16.43 10.37 -13.58
CA GLU A 3 16.65 9.77 -14.91
C GLU A 3 17.22 8.34 -14.80
N GLY A 4 18.27 8.14 -13.99
CA GLY A 4 18.86 6.82 -13.74
C GLY A 4 17.87 5.82 -13.15
N LYS A 5 17.02 6.26 -12.22
CA LYS A 5 15.95 5.44 -11.67
C LYS A 5 14.93 5.04 -12.74
N ALA A 6 14.51 5.98 -13.59
CA ALA A 6 13.58 5.71 -14.67
C ALA A 6 14.16 4.70 -15.67
N LEU A 7 15.41 4.90 -16.08
CA LEU A 7 16.14 3.98 -16.96
C LEU A 7 16.28 2.58 -16.35
N PHE A 8 16.62 2.50 -15.06
CA PHE A 8 16.74 1.23 -14.35
C PHE A 8 15.42 0.48 -14.28
N VAL A 9 14.33 1.17 -13.90
CA VAL A 9 13.00 0.56 -13.81
C VAL A 9 12.51 0.08 -15.17
N ALA A 10 12.77 0.85 -16.23
CA ALA A 10 12.33 0.51 -17.58
C ALA A 10 13.11 -0.66 -18.19
N ASN A 11 14.43 -0.72 -17.98
CA ASN A 11 15.31 -1.57 -18.78
C ASN A 11 16.06 -2.64 -17.99
N CYS A 12 16.23 -2.49 -16.67
CA CYS A 12 17.15 -3.32 -15.88
C CYS A 12 16.47 -4.08 -14.72
N ALA A 13 15.37 -3.53 -14.17
CA ALA A 13 14.71 -4.03 -12.96
C ALA A 13 14.02 -5.39 -13.12
N SER A 14 13.89 -5.89 -14.35
CA SER A 14 13.39 -7.25 -14.64
C SER A 14 14.42 -8.33 -14.32
N CYS A 15 15.72 -8.02 -14.42
CA CYS A 15 16.81 -8.98 -14.23
C CYS A 15 17.71 -8.66 -13.04
N HIS A 16 17.82 -7.40 -12.63
CA HIS A 16 18.64 -6.99 -11.50
C HIS A 16 17.78 -6.55 -10.31
N ASN A 17 18.21 -6.93 -9.09
CA ASN A 17 17.45 -6.65 -7.88
C ASN A 17 17.44 -5.15 -7.55
N LYS A 18 16.26 -4.61 -7.25
CA LYS A 18 16.05 -3.19 -6.90
C LYS A 18 16.80 -2.75 -5.65
N ASN A 19 17.10 -3.67 -4.74
CA ASN A 19 17.87 -3.36 -3.54
C ASN A 19 19.37 -3.25 -3.79
N MET A 20 19.82 -3.54 -5.02
CA MET A 20 21.21 -3.54 -5.49
C MET A 20 22.16 -4.50 -4.75
N LYS A 21 21.76 -5.11 -3.64
CA LYS A 21 22.63 -5.91 -2.77
C LYS A 21 22.51 -7.41 -3.05
N ASP A 22 21.32 -7.83 -3.47
CA ASP A 22 21.04 -9.24 -3.71
C ASP A 22 21.10 -9.59 -5.20
N ASN A 23 21.49 -10.82 -5.48
CA ASN A 23 21.40 -11.41 -6.82
C ASN A 23 19.93 -11.66 -7.21
N LEU A 24 19.63 -11.59 -8.51
CA LEU A 24 18.36 -12.02 -9.10
C LEU A 24 18.67 -12.87 -10.34
N THR A 25 18.06 -12.59 -11.49
CA THR A 25 18.39 -13.20 -12.79
C THR A 25 19.80 -12.80 -13.23
N GLY A 26 20.22 -11.59 -12.88
CA GLY A 26 21.60 -11.10 -12.96
C GLY A 26 22.20 -10.81 -11.58
N PRO A 27 23.51 -10.51 -11.54
CA PRO A 27 24.21 -10.20 -10.29
C PRO A 27 23.67 -8.95 -9.59
N ALA A 28 23.89 -8.89 -8.28
CA ALA A 28 23.78 -7.67 -7.50
C ALA A 28 24.59 -6.54 -8.15
N LEU A 29 24.00 -5.34 -8.27
CA LEU A 29 24.63 -4.18 -8.91
C LEU A 29 25.31 -3.22 -7.94
N GLY A 30 25.03 -3.33 -6.65
CA GLY A 30 25.68 -2.55 -5.59
C GLY A 30 27.16 -2.85 -5.57
N GLY A 31 27.99 -1.80 -5.60
CA GLY A 31 29.44 -1.91 -5.73
C GLY A 31 29.90 -2.43 -7.11
N VAL A 32 29.09 -2.27 -8.17
CA VAL A 32 29.51 -2.66 -9.52
C VAL A 32 30.70 -1.85 -10.00
N GLU A 33 30.77 -0.56 -9.67
CA GLU A 33 31.92 0.28 -10.04
C GLU A 33 33.21 -0.19 -9.35
N ASP A 34 33.16 -0.52 -8.05
CA ASP A 34 34.31 -1.07 -7.32
C ASP A 34 34.78 -2.38 -7.95
N ARG A 35 33.83 -3.22 -8.34
CA ARG A 35 34.09 -4.46 -9.03
C ARG A 35 34.81 -4.24 -10.35
N TRP A 36 34.43 -3.24 -11.14
CA TRP A 36 35.05 -2.94 -12.44
C TRP A 36 36.24 -1.97 -12.37
N ALA A 37 36.69 -1.56 -11.18
CA ALA A 37 37.70 -0.52 -10.99
C ALA A 37 39.08 -0.85 -11.58
N ASP A 38 39.42 -2.14 -11.71
CA ASP A 38 40.68 -2.59 -12.33
C ASP A 38 40.70 -2.46 -13.87
N TYR A 39 39.57 -2.07 -14.47
CA TYR A 39 39.39 -1.95 -15.92
C TYR A 39 39.04 -0.50 -16.31
N PRO A 40 39.34 -0.08 -17.55
CA PRO A 40 38.84 1.17 -18.09
C PRO A 40 37.32 1.33 -17.89
N ARG A 41 36.88 2.51 -17.45
CA ARG A 41 35.45 2.81 -17.23
C ARG A 41 34.60 2.54 -18.48
N GLN A 42 35.18 2.73 -19.67
CA GLN A 42 34.55 2.45 -20.96
C GLN A 42 34.27 0.95 -21.19
N ASP A 43 34.97 0.05 -20.50
CA ASP A 43 34.71 -1.40 -20.59
C ASP A 43 33.41 -1.75 -19.84
N LEU A 44 33.14 -1.09 -18.71
CA LEU A 44 31.85 -1.19 -18.03
C LEU A 44 30.71 -0.64 -18.90
N TYR A 45 30.95 0.44 -19.65
CA TYR A 45 29.93 1.01 -20.54
C TYR A 45 29.64 0.08 -21.72
N SER A 46 30.70 -0.42 -22.35
CA SER A 46 30.64 -1.45 -23.38
C SER A 46 29.92 -2.71 -22.89
N TRP A 47 30.16 -3.14 -21.64
CA TRP A 47 29.45 -4.25 -21.02
C TRP A 47 27.95 -3.95 -20.86
N ILE A 48 27.59 -2.79 -20.31
CA ILE A 48 26.20 -2.37 -20.10
C ILE A 48 25.45 -2.27 -21.43
N ARG A 49 26.10 -1.78 -22.49
CA ARG A 49 25.51 -1.73 -23.82
C ARG A 49 25.37 -3.11 -24.42
N ASN A 50 26.46 -3.86 -24.50
CA ASN A 50 26.49 -5.14 -25.20
C ASN A 50 27.48 -6.13 -24.54
N SER A 51 27.00 -6.78 -23.49
CA SER A 51 27.77 -7.78 -22.74
C SER A 51 28.37 -8.86 -23.65
N GLN A 52 27.61 -9.38 -24.60
CA GLN A 52 28.04 -10.50 -25.45
C GLN A 52 29.17 -10.11 -26.41
N ALA A 53 29.18 -8.87 -26.92
CA ALA A 53 30.30 -8.38 -27.72
C ALA A 53 31.60 -8.33 -26.89
N LEU A 54 31.51 -7.92 -25.63
CA LEU A 54 32.67 -7.87 -24.72
C LEU A 54 33.11 -9.26 -24.25
N VAL A 55 32.18 -10.22 -24.12
CA VAL A 55 32.54 -11.64 -23.92
C VAL A 55 33.26 -12.20 -25.14
N ALA A 56 32.77 -11.92 -26.35
CA ALA A 56 33.33 -12.41 -27.60
C ALA A 56 34.73 -11.84 -27.90
N SER A 57 35.04 -10.63 -27.43
CA SER A 57 36.40 -10.07 -27.51
C SER A 57 37.41 -10.72 -26.56
N GLY A 58 36.96 -11.61 -25.68
CA GLY A 58 37.81 -12.31 -24.71
C GLY A 58 38.17 -11.46 -23.48
N HIS A 59 37.40 -10.41 -23.18
CA HIS A 59 37.67 -9.55 -22.02
C HIS A 59 37.59 -10.37 -20.71
N PRO A 60 38.65 -10.38 -19.88
CA PRO A 60 38.80 -11.36 -18.80
C PRO A 60 37.64 -11.33 -17.79
N ARG A 61 37.21 -10.13 -17.36
CA ARG A 61 36.08 -9.99 -16.44
C ARG A 61 34.73 -10.36 -17.08
N ALA A 62 34.58 -10.07 -18.37
CA ALA A 62 33.35 -10.33 -19.10
C ALA A 62 33.16 -11.85 -19.25
N THR A 63 34.23 -12.55 -19.63
CA THR A 63 34.25 -14.01 -19.75
C THR A 63 34.10 -14.71 -18.39
N GLU A 64 34.72 -14.18 -17.32
CA GLU A 64 34.53 -14.68 -15.95
C GLU A 64 33.05 -14.58 -15.53
N LEU A 65 32.46 -13.39 -15.71
CA LEU A 65 31.07 -13.15 -15.34
C LEU A 65 30.13 -14.01 -16.19
N TRP A 66 30.39 -14.15 -17.49
CA TRP A 66 29.64 -15.05 -18.36
C TRP A 66 29.73 -16.51 -17.91
N SER A 67 30.92 -16.99 -17.52
CA SER A 67 31.10 -18.36 -17.03
C SER A 67 30.23 -18.66 -15.80
N LYS A 68 30.03 -17.64 -14.95
CA LYS A 68 29.25 -17.74 -13.70
C LYS A 68 27.74 -17.62 -13.92
N TRP A 69 27.29 -16.86 -14.94
CA TRP A 69 25.88 -16.50 -15.14
C TRP A 69 25.23 -17.10 -16.40
N LYS A 70 26.00 -17.78 -17.26
CA LYS A 70 25.44 -18.54 -18.38
C LYS A 70 24.40 -19.57 -17.88
N PRO A 71 23.32 -19.84 -18.64
CA PRO A 71 23.06 -19.35 -20.00
C PRO A 71 22.25 -18.04 -20.06
N VAL A 72 22.14 -17.27 -18.97
CA VAL A 72 21.29 -16.05 -18.93
C VAL A 72 21.95 -14.91 -19.70
N LEU A 73 21.33 -14.51 -20.81
CA LEU A 73 21.79 -13.41 -21.64
C LEU A 73 21.28 -12.05 -21.12
N MET A 74 22.18 -11.09 -20.96
CA MET A 74 21.78 -9.69 -20.74
C MET A 74 21.38 -9.07 -22.08
N ASN A 75 20.22 -8.40 -22.11
CA ASN A 75 19.73 -7.70 -23.29
C ASN A 75 20.74 -6.64 -23.77
N ASN A 76 20.72 -6.35 -25.08
CA ASN A 76 21.55 -5.34 -25.69
C ASN A 76 20.86 -3.97 -25.65
N PHE A 77 21.59 -2.95 -25.23
CA PHE A 77 21.11 -1.57 -25.08
C PHE A 77 22.00 -0.60 -25.88
N PRO A 78 22.08 -0.73 -27.22
CA PRO A 78 22.99 0.06 -28.04
C PRO A 78 22.62 1.56 -28.07
N GLY A 79 21.37 1.90 -27.75
CA GLY A 79 20.87 3.27 -27.71
C GLY A 79 21.19 4.06 -26.44
N LEU A 80 21.80 3.45 -25.42
CA LEU A 80 22.16 4.17 -24.19
C LEU A 80 23.39 5.05 -24.41
N THR A 81 23.26 6.35 -24.14
CA THR A 81 24.39 7.30 -24.17
C THR A 81 25.28 7.14 -22.93
N ASP A 82 26.51 7.67 -22.97
CA ASP A 82 27.43 7.62 -21.82
C ASP A 82 26.79 8.31 -20.58
N ASP A 83 26.15 9.46 -20.79
CA ASP A 83 25.46 10.21 -19.74
C ASP A 83 24.30 9.42 -19.11
N GLN A 84 23.56 8.65 -19.92
CA GLN A 84 22.47 7.80 -19.43
C GLN A 84 23.00 6.63 -18.60
N ILE A 85 24.13 6.05 -19.01
CA ILE A 85 24.82 5.00 -18.24
C ILE A 85 25.35 5.56 -16.92
N GLU A 86 25.88 6.78 -16.92
CA GLU A 86 26.32 7.43 -15.68
C GLU A 86 25.15 7.74 -14.73
N SER A 87 24.05 8.27 -15.28
CA SER A 87 22.81 8.45 -14.52
C SER A 87 22.35 7.13 -13.88
N LEU A 88 22.47 5.99 -14.59
CA LEU A 88 22.14 4.66 -14.12
C LEU A 88 23.07 4.20 -12.97
N LEU A 89 24.39 4.32 -13.14
CA LEU A 89 25.40 3.94 -12.14
C LEU A 89 25.25 4.77 -10.86
N LEU A 90 25.02 6.07 -11.00
CA LEU A 90 24.74 6.97 -9.88
C LEU A 90 23.52 6.50 -9.07
N TYR A 91 22.43 6.13 -9.76
CA TYR A 91 21.24 5.59 -9.10
C TYR A 91 21.52 4.25 -8.41
N ILE A 92 22.27 3.35 -9.04
CA ILE A 92 22.64 2.05 -8.47
C ILE A 92 23.41 2.23 -7.16
N ASN A 93 24.40 3.12 -7.12
CA ASN A 93 25.16 3.39 -5.90
C ASN A 93 24.30 3.99 -4.79
N ALA A 94 23.45 4.96 -5.13
CA ALA A 94 22.55 5.57 -4.17
C ALA A 94 21.51 4.58 -3.63
N ALA A 95 21.00 3.67 -4.46
CA ALA A 95 20.09 2.61 -4.06
C ALA A 95 20.77 1.50 -3.25
N ALA A 96 22.08 1.30 -3.42
CA ALA A 96 22.90 0.39 -2.62
C ALA A 96 23.31 0.97 -1.26
N ALA A 97 23.31 2.30 -1.10
CA ALA A 97 23.62 2.95 0.18
C ALA A 97 22.56 2.62 1.26
N PRO A 98 22.94 2.53 2.55
CA PRO A 98 21.95 2.44 3.63
C PRO A 98 21.02 3.68 3.58
N PRO A 99 19.70 3.51 3.78
CA PRO A 99 18.79 4.64 3.77
C PRO A 99 19.21 5.65 4.84
N PRO A 100 19.14 6.96 4.57
CA PRO A 100 19.36 7.95 5.62
C PRO A 100 18.34 7.71 6.75
N PRO A 101 18.74 7.91 8.01
CA PRO A 101 17.82 7.78 9.13
C PRO A 101 16.61 8.69 8.90
N PRO A 102 15.37 8.21 9.17
CA PRO A 102 14.20 9.04 9.00
C PRO A 102 14.31 10.28 9.91
N PRO A 103 13.91 11.47 9.43
CA PRO A 103 13.81 12.63 10.29
C PRO A 103 12.82 12.32 11.43
N PRO A 104 13.12 12.71 12.69
CA PRO A 104 12.20 12.50 13.78
C PRO A 104 10.97 13.40 13.57
N GLY A 105 9.79 12.80 13.38
CA GLY A 105 8.52 13.50 13.55
C GLY A 105 7.60 13.64 12.34
N THR A 106 7.65 12.79 11.32
CA THR A 106 6.53 12.68 10.36
C THR A 106 5.62 11.52 10.77
N PRO A 107 4.40 11.77 11.29
CA PRO A 107 3.40 10.73 11.37
C PRO A 107 3.06 10.25 9.95
N GLU A 108 3.04 8.94 9.75
CA GLU A 108 2.36 8.35 8.60
C GLU A 108 0.92 8.87 8.60
N ALA A 109 0.54 9.57 7.53
CA ALA A 109 -0.85 9.82 7.24
C ALA A 109 -1.52 8.46 6.96
N SER A 110 -2.10 7.88 8.01
CA SER A 110 -3.12 6.87 7.87
C SER A 110 -4.32 7.59 7.24
N GLU A 111 -4.59 7.33 5.96
CA GLU A 111 -5.90 7.61 5.38
C GLU A 111 -6.91 6.71 6.07
N THR A 112 -7.40 7.15 7.23
CA THR A 112 -8.67 6.70 7.75
C THR A 112 -9.73 7.23 6.81
N ALA A 113 -10.24 6.37 5.93
CA ALA A 113 -11.55 6.56 5.31
C ALA A 113 -12.63 6.42 6.40
N GLY A 114 -12.70 7.41 7.29
CA GLY A 114 -13.79 7.62 8.23
C GLY A 114 -14.64 8.77 7.71
N GLY A 115 -15.96 8.56 7.63
CA GLY A 115 -16.89 9.61 7.23
C GLY A 115 -16.90 10.78 8.22
N GLU A 116 -16.04 11.75 7.99
CA GLU A 116 -16.05 13.02 8.70
C GLU A 116 -17.16 13.88 8.09
N THR A 117 -18.11 14.34 8.91
CA THR A 117 -19.08 15.34 8.44
C THR A 117 -18.30 16.54 7.93
N PRO A 118 -18.36 16.86 6.62
CA PRO A 118 -17.46 17.86 6.04
C PRO A 118 -17.64 19.20 6.78
N TRP A 119 -16.54 19.86 7.14
CA TRP A 119 -16.53 21.15 7.87
C TRP A 119 -17.46 22.21 7.27
N MET A 120 -17.74 22.12 5.95
CA MET A 120 -18.73 22.93 5.26
C MET A 120 -20.15 22.80 5.83
N PHE A 121 -20.58 21.60 6.24
CA PHE A 121 -21.90 21.38 6.84
C PHE A 121 -22.01 21.98 8.23
N ILE A 122 -20.93 21.99 9.01
CA ILE A 122 -20.85 22.66 10.30
C ILE A 122 -20.96 24.19 10.10
N GLY A 123 -20.19 24.74 9.15
CA GLY A 123 -20.28 26.16 8.80
C GLY A 123 -21.68 26.58 8.33
N LEU A 124 -22.31 25.77 7.46
CA LEU A 124 -23.66 26.01 6.96
C LEU A 124 -24.72 25.99 8.07
N THR A 125 -24.64 25.04 9.01
CA THR A 125 -25.59 24.98 10.13
C THR A 125 -25.45 26.18 11.07
N VAL A 126 -24.24 26.67 11.32
CA VAL A 126 -24.01 27.88 12.12
C VAL A 126 -24.63 29.11 11.44
N ILE A 127 -24.41 29.30 10.13
CA ILE A 127 -24.95 30.43 9.37
C ILE A 127 -26.49 30.39 9.36
N LEU A 128 -27.08 29.24 9.07
CA LEU A 128 -28.54 29.07 9.08
C LEU A 128 -29.13 29.29 10.48
N GLY A 129 -28.45 28.84 11.53
CA GLY A 129 -28.84 29.10 12.92
C GLY A 129 -28.85 30.57 13.28
N LEU A 130 -27.80 31.33 12.90
CA LEU A 130 -27.73 32.77 13.11
C LEU A 130 -28.82 33.52 12.34
N LEU A 131 -29.08 33.12 11.10
CA LEU A 131 -30.10 33.72 10.25
C LEU A 131 -31.51 33.46 10.80
N ALA A 132 -31.79 32.23 11.26
CA ALA A 132 -33.03 31.88 11.94
C ALA A 132 -33.23 32.66 13.23
N PHE A 133 -32.17 32.86 14.04
CA PHE A 133 -32.22 33.66 15.26
C PHE A 133 -32.54 35.14 14.96
N ALA A 134 -31.88 35.73 13.97
CA ALA A 134 -32.13 37.10 13.54
C ALA A 134 -33.58 37.29 13.07
N LEU A 135 -34.08 36.39 12.20
CA LEU A 135 -35.46 36.40 11.73
C LEU A 135 -36.46 36.26 12.87
N MET A 136 -36.22 35.35 13.82
CA MET A 136 -37.08 35.16 14.98
C MET A 136 -37.16 36.44 15.84
N ARG A 137 -36.04 37.13 16.05
CA ARG A 137 -36.01 38.40 16.77
C ARG A 137 -36.80 39.50 16.05
N ILE A 138 -36.65 39.59 14.73
CA ILE A 138 -37.36 40.57 13.88
C ILE A 138 -38.87 40.32 13.92
N ILE A 139 -39.30 39.07 13.69
CA ILE A 139 -40.72 38.68 13.69
C ILE A 139 -41.35 38.95 15.06
N ASN A 140 -40.68 38.58 16.15
CA ASN A 140 -41.19 38.84 17.51
C ASN A 140 -41.30 40.34 17.81
N ASN A 141 -40.33 41.15 17.36
CA ASN A 141 -40.37 42.60 17.56
C ASN A 141 -41.49 43.25 16.73
N LEU A 142 -41.59 42.90 15.44
CA LEU A 142 -42.64 43.39 14.56
C LEU A 142 -44.04 43.01 15.06
N SER A 143 -44.20 41.77 15.53
CA SER A 143 -45.42 41.29 16.19
C SER A 143 -45.79 42.09 17.44
N ASN A 144 -44.82 42.56 18.21
CA ASN A 144 -45.09 43.36 19.39
C ASN A 144 -45.47 44.80 19.01
N ILE A 145 -44.81 45.37 18.00
CA ILE A 145 -45.11 46.71 17.48
C ILE A 145 -46.54 46.78 16.91
N THR A 146 -46.96 45.81 16.10
CA THR A 146 -48.33 45.76 15.55
C THR A 146 -49.38 45.61 16.65
N ARG A 147 -49.08 44.89 17.74
CA ARG A 147 -50.00 44.74 18.86
C ARG A 147 -50.12 45.99 19.71
N VAL A 148 -49.02 46.71 19.94
CA VAL A 148 -49.05 48.01 20.61
C VAL A 148 -49.81 49.04 19.78
N GLN A 149 -49.65 49.04 18.44
CA GLN A 149 -50.47 49.86 17.54
C GLN A 149 -51.97 49.51 17.59
N ALA A 150 -52.30 48.23 17.79
CA ALA A 150 -53.67 47.77 18.00
C ALA A 150 -54.20 48.01 19.43
N GLY A 151 -53.47 48.73 20.29
CA GLY A 151 -53.85 49.03 21.67
C GLY A 151 -53.74 47.84 22.64
N GLN A 152 -53.07 46.76 22.25
CA GLN A 152 -52.89 45.56 23.07
C GLN A 152 -51.51 45.53 23.76
N ALA A 153 -51.45 44.97 24.97
CA ALA A 153 -50.19 44.79 25.70
C ALA A 153 -49.23 43.80 24.99
N PRO A 154 -47.91 44.06 24.99
CA PRO A 154 -46.90 43.19 24.38
C PRO A 154 -46.88 41.81 25.05
N LEU A 155 -46.74 40.74 24.26
CA LEU A 155 -46.64 39.36 24.79
C LEU A 155 -45.16 39.05 24.95
N GLN A 156 -44.68 39.17 26.18
CA GLN A 156 -43.36 38.66 26.55
C GLN A 156 -43.50 37.15 26.77
N LYS A 157 -43.32 36.36 25.69
CA LYS A 157 -43.25 34.91 25.83
C LYS A 157 -41.92 34.55 26.48
N THR A 158 -41.98 33.82 27.58
CA THR A 158 -40.78 33.25 28.21
C THR A 158 -40.21 32.14 27.31
N LEU A 159 -38.94 31.79 27.52
CA LEU A 159 -38.27 30.71 26.80
C LEU A 159 -39.05 29.39 26.90
N VAL A 160 -39.56 29.10 28.10
CA VAL A 160 -40.38 27.91 28.37
C VAL A 160 -41.67 27.94 27.55
N GLN A 161 -42.38 29.06 27.51
CA GLN A 161 -43.62 29.21 26.74
C GLN A 161 -43.39 29.13 25.21
N THR A 162 -42.18 29.45 24.77
CA THR A 162 -41.78 29.33 23.37
C THR A 162 -41.48 27.87 23.02
N LEU A 163 -40.75 27.13 23.87
CA LEU A 163 -40.49 25.70 23.68
C LEU A 163 -41.75 24.82 23.83
N THR A 164 -42.70 25.20 24.68
CA THR A 164 -43.98 24.48 24.85
C THR A 164 -45.07 24.92 23.87
N SER A 165 -44.75 25.82 22.93
CA SER A 165 -45.69 26.20 21.89
C SER A 165 -45.97 25.04 20.93
N LYS A 166 -47.19 24.95 20.38
CA LYS A 166 -47.61 23.88 19.45
C LYS A 166 -46.65 23.74 18.24
N GLY A 167 -46.14 24.86 17.73
CA GLY A 167 -45.18 24.87 16.63
C GLY A 167 -43.79 24.33 17.01
N ALA A 168 -43.27 24.70 18.19
CA ALA A 168 -41.99 24.20 18.69
C ALA A 168 -42.06 22.70 19.01
N ILE A 169 -43.16 22.24 19.62
CA ILE A 169 -43.40 20.82 19.88
C ILE A 169 -43.50 20.05 18.55
N ALA A 170 -44.26 20.54 17.56
CA ALA A 170 -44.36 19.90 16.24
C ALA A 170 -43.00 19.79 15.53
N PHE A 171 -42.18 20.85 15.58
CA PHE A 171 -40.83 20.83 15.02
C PHE A 171 -39.92 19.85 15.77
N MET A 172 -39.95 19.82 17.10
CA MET A 172 -39.15 18.88 17.89
C MET A 172 -39.55 17.43 17.59
N VAL A 173 -40.85 17.12 17.52
CA VAL A 173 -41.33 15.78 17.18
C VAL A 173 -40.89 15.38 15.78
N PHE A 174 -41.00 16.29 14.80
CA PHE A 174 -40.53 16.06 13.43
C PHE A 174 -39.01 15.81 13.38
N ALA A 175 -38.21 16.66 14.04
CA ALA A 175 -36.75 16.53 14.09
C ALA A 175 -36.31 15.22 14.77
N VAL A 176 -36.93 14.88 15.91
CA VAL A 176 -36.65 13.63 16.62
C VAL A 176 -37.02 12.42 15.76
N THR A 177 -38.16 12.46 15.07
CA THR A 177 -38.57 11.37 14.16
C THR A 177 -37.58 11.18 13.02
N LEU A 178 -37.10 12.27 12.40
CA LEU A 178 -36.09 12.20 11.34
C LEU A 178 -34.74 11.66 11.85
N ILE A 179 -34.26 12.17 13.00
CA ILE A 179 -32.99 11.74 13.58
C ILE A 179 -33.07 10.26 13.98
N PHE A 180 -34.15 9.87 14.66
CA PHE A 180 -34.38 8.50 15.08
C PHE A 180 -34.52 7.56 13.88
N GLY A 181 -35.30 7.95 12.87
CA GLY A 181 -35.45 7.19 11.62
C GLY A 181 -34.12 7.00 10.90
N TYR A 182 -33.35 8.08 10.72
CA TYR A 182 -32.01 8.04 10.12
C TYR A 182 -31.07 7.13 10.90
N LYS A 183 -30.97 7.29 12.23
CA LYS A 183 -30.10 6.46 13.08
C LYS A 183 -30.49 5.00 13.08
N THR A 184 -31.79 4.71 13.04
CA THR A 184 -32.30 3.33 12.96
C THR A 184 -31.85 2.68 11.65
N VAL A 185 -32.02 3.36 10.51
CA VAL A 185 -31.59 2.84 9.20
C VAL A 185 -30.07 2.73 9.12
N ASP A 186 -29.32 3.75 9.56
CA ASP A 186 -27.85 3.76 9.56
C ASP A 186 -27.29 2.58 10.38
N ASN A 187 -27.77 2.40 11.62
CA ASN A 187 -27.36 1.28 12.46
C ASN A 187 -27.79 -0.07 11.89
N ALA A 188 -29.01 -0.17 11.35
CA ALA A 188 -29.49 -1.40 10.72
C ALA A 188 -28.65 -1.79 9.50
N THR A 189 -28.24 -0.82 8.67
CA THR A 189 -27.37 -1.09 7.53
C THR A 189 -25.96 -1.47 7.98
N LYS A 190 -25.45 -0.90 9.08
CA LYS A 190 -24.13 -1.22 9.65
C LYS A 190 -24.11 -2.59 10.35
N MET A 191 -25.24 -3.06 10.84
CA MET A 191 -25.38 -4.38 11.46
C MET A 191 -24.96 -5.48 10.48
N GLY A 192 -24.08 -6.37 10.90
CA GLY A 192 -23.56 -7.46 10.07
C GLY A 192 -22.44 -7.07 9.10
N ARG A 193 -21.93 -5.82 9.14
CA ARG A 193 -20.71 -5.44 8.41
C ARG A 193 -19.47 -5.60 9.30
N GLU A 194 -18.55 -6.45 8.88
CA GLU A 194 -17.29 -6.73 9.59
C GLU A 194 -16.12 -5.91 9.01
N GLN A 195 -16.26 -4.58 8.99
CA GLN A 195 -15.20 -3.71 8.49
C GLN A 195 -14.02 -3.70 9.46
N GLY A 196 -12.80 -3.84 8.94
CA GLY A 196 -11.59 -3.88 9.75
C GLY A 196 -11.39 -5.19 10.52
N TYR A 197 -12.13 -6.25 10.19
CA TYR A 197 -11.87 -7.57 10.74
C TYR A 197 -10.51 -8.09 10.26
N GLU A 198 -9.57 -8.21 11.20
CA GLU A 198 -8.20 -8.66 10.98
C GLU A 198 -7.83 -9.68 12.07
N PRO A 199 -8.09 -10.98 11.86
CA PRO A 199 -7.77 -12.02 12.83
C PRO A 199 -6.30 -12.41 12.76
N ASP A 200 -5.73 -12.77 13.92
CA ASP A 200 -4.38 -13.35 13.99
C ASP A 200 -4.31 -14.63 13.15
N GLN A 201 -3.37 -14.65 12.19
CA GLN A 201 -3.15 -15.82 11.33
C GLN A 201 -2.01 -16.68 11.89
N PRO A 202 -2.08 -18.03 11.76
CA PRO A 202 -1.01 -18.94 12.26
C PRO A 202 0.38 -18.66 11.65
N ILE A 203 0.39 -18.08 10.45
CA ILE A 203 1.58 -17.62 9.74
C ILE A 203 1.47 -16.11 9.49
N ALA A 204 2.57 -15.38 9.75
CA ALA A 204 2.65 -13.95 9.49
C ALA A 204 2.88 -13.66 7.99
N PHE A 205 1.94 -14.09 7.15
CA PHE A 205 1.99 -13.87 5.71
C PHE A 205 1.79 -12.39 5.35
N SER A 206 2.64 -11.87 4.45
CA SER A 206 2.56 -10.47 4.03
C SER A 206 2.15 -10.33 2.56
N HIS A 207 0.89 -9.96 2.31
CA HIS A 207 0.44 -9.55 0.97
C HIS A 207 1.23 -8.35 0.44
N LYS A 208 1.60 -7.39 1.32
CA LYS A 208 2.41 -6.23 0.97
C LYS A 208 3.78 -6.62 0.42
N LEU A 209 4.43 -7.63 0.98
CA LEU A 209 5.72 -8.11 0.47
C LEU A 209 5.55 -8.81 -0.89
N HIS A 210 4.61 -9.76 -1.00
CA HIS A 210 4.46 -10.59 -2.18
C HIS A 210 3.86 -9.84 -3.38
N ALA A 211 2.67 -9.26 -3.23
CA ALA A 211 2.00 -8.55 -4.31
C ALA A 211 2.47 -7.08 -4.41
N GLY A 212 2.73 -6.44 -3.27
CA GLY A 212 3.10 -5.02 -3.24
C GLY A 212 4.55 -4.75 -3.66
N THR A 213 5.52 -5.38 -3.00
CA THR A 213 6.95 -5.16 -3.23
C THR A 213 7.49 -6.01 -4.38
N ASN A 214 7.25 -7.32 -4.33
CA ASN A 214 7.76 -8.27 -5.31
C ASN A 214 6.93 -8.31 -6.61
N LYS A 215 5.76 -7.64 -6.61
CA LYS A 215 4.87 -7.54 -7.79
C LYS A 215 4.46 -8.90 -8.36
N ILE A 216 4.31 -9.90 -7.50
CA ILE A 216 3.75 -11.19 -7.89
C ILE A 216 2.29 -10.96 -8.30
N ASP A 217 1.90 -11.45 -9.47
CA ASP A 217 0.53 -11.33 -9.98
C ASP A 217 -0.45 -11.94 -8.97
N CYS A 218 -1.56 -11.23 -8.69
CA CYS A 218 -2.58 -11.69 -7.74
C CYS A 218 -3.09 -13.09 -8.09
N GLN A 219 -3.21 -13.37 -9.39
CA GLN A 219 -3.77 -14.62 -9.90
C GLN A 219 -2.76 -15.78 -9.91
N TYR A 220 -1.49 -15.52 -9.61
CA TYR A 220 -0.51 -16.59 -9.40
C TYR A 220 -0.86 -17.40 -8.14
N CYS A 221 -1.21 -16.71 -7.05
CA CYS A 221 -1.67 -17.35 -5.82
C CYS A 221 -3.16 -17.68 -5.88
N HIS A 222 -3.96 -16.77 -6.43
CA HIS A 222 -5.42 -16.91 -6.49
C HIS A 222 -5.92 -17.32 -7.88
N ASP A 223 -5.40 -18.41 -8.45
CA ASP A 223 -5.73 -18.85 -9.82
C ASP A 223 -7.24 -19.09 -10.02
N SER A 224 -7.92 -19.59 -8.99
CA SER A 224 -9.37 -19.82 -9.00
C SER A 224 -10.19 -18.55 -9.29
N ALA A 225 -9.64 -17.35 -9.03
CA ALA A 225 -10.29 -16.08 -9.35
C ALA A 225 -10.62 -15.92 -10.85
N ARG A 226 -9.88 -16.60 -11.74
CA ARG A 226 -10.13 -16.55 -13.20
C ARG A 226 -11.28 -17.44 -13.66
N ARG A 227 -11.62 -18.48 -12.90
CA ARG A 227 -12.46 -19.59 -13.38
C ARG A 227 -13.63 -19.94 -12.47
N SER A 228 -13.67 -19.39 -11.25
CA SER A 228 -14.65 -19.71 -10.22
C SER A 228 -15.28 -18.46 -9.64
N LYS A 229 -16.43 -18.63 -8.99
CA LYS A 229 -17.10 -17.61 -8.19
C LYS A 229 -16.39 -17.36 -6.85
N HIS A 230 -15.47 -18.24 -6.47
CA HIS A 230 -14.72 -18.17 -5.22
C HIS A 230 -13.22 -18.12 -5.52
N SER A 231 -12.55 -17.12 -4.96
CA SER A 231 -11.08 -17.03 -4.96
C SER A 231 -10.57 -17.80 -3.74
N SER A 232 -10.30 -19.08 -3.94
CA SER A 232 -9.78 -19.95 -2.89
C SER A 232 -8.39 -19.51 -2.44
N ILE A 233 -8.07 -19.82 -1.19
CA ILE A 233 -6.71 -19.71 -0.65
C ILE A 233 -5.81 -20.73 -1.38
N PRO A 234 -4.60 -20.34 -1.81
CA PRO A 234 -3.68 -21.26 -2.48
C PRO A 234 -3.32 -22.45 -1.60
N GLY A 235 -3.14 -23.61 -2.24
CA GLY A 235 -2.49 -24.75 -1.59
C GLY A 235 -1.01 -24.45 -1.31
N THR A 236 -0.44 -25.17 -0.34
CA THR A 236 0.96 -25.03 0.08
C THR A 236 1.98 -25.31 -1.04
N ASN A 237 1.60 -26.11 -2.04
CA ASN A 237 2.42 -26.36 -3.23
C ASN A 237 2.79 -25.06 -3.97
N THR A 238 1.87 -24.08 -4.03
CA THR A 238 2.13 -22.78 -4.65
C THR A 238 3.25 -22.03 -3.91
N CYS A 239 3.29 -22.13 -2.58
CA CYS A 239 4.36 -21.53 -1.77
C CYS A 239 5.71 -22.18 -2.11
N MET A 240 5.74 -23.51 -2.29
CA MET A 240 6.97 -24.27 -2.50
C MET A 240 7.61 -24.08 -3.87
N ASN A 241 6.87 -23.58 -4.85
CA ASN A 241 7.43 -23.17 -6.15
C ASN A 241 8.57 -22.15 -6.00
N CYS A 242 8.55 -21.34 -4.94
CA CYS A 242 9.61 -20.39 -4.63
C CYS A 242 10.34 -20.73 -3.33
N HIS A 243 9.62 -21.17 -2.29
CA HIS A 243 10.19 -21.38 -0.97
C HIS A 243 11.07 -22.64 -0.84
N SER A 244 11.12 -23.51 -1.84
CA SER A 244 12.20 -24.51 -1.92
C SER A 244 13.58 -23.86 -2.12
N ALA A 245 13.64 -22.75 -2.88
CA ALA A 245 14.86 -21.96 -3.10
C ALA A 245 15.01 -20.81 -2.07
N VAL A 246 13.90 -20.16 -1.71
CA VAL A 246 13.89 -19.00 -0.80
C VAL A 246 13.60 -19.45 0.63
N LYS A 247 14.66 -19.74 1.37
CA LYS A 247 14.60 -20.31 2.74
C LYS A 247 14.58 -19.28 3.86
N LYS A 248 14.86 -18.01 3.57
CA LYS A 248 14.96 -16.93 4.55
C LYS A 248 14.21 -15.69 4.08
N GLY A 249 13.27 -15.22 4.89
CA GLY A 249 12.54 -13.98 4.70
C GLY A 249 13.31 -12.75 5.16
N SER A 250 12.98 -11.59 4.60
CA SER A 250 13.66 -10.31 4.88
C SER A 250 13.36 -9.74 6.27
N LYS A 251 12.19 -10.03 6.84
CA LYS A 251 11.77 -9.51 8.15
C LYS A 251 11.87 -10.56 9.28
N THR A 252 11.35 -11.75 9.04
CA THR A 252 11.20 -12.81 10.06
C THR A 252 12.29 -13.88 9.99
N GLY A 253 13.23 -13.76 9.05
CA GLY A 253 14.26 -14.77 8.84
C GLY A 253 13.65 -16.11 8.43
N THR A 254 14.02 -17.18 9.12
CA THR A 254 13.54 -18.54 8.82
C THR A 254 12.25 -18.91 9.58
N SER A 255 11.92 -18.19 10.66
CA SER A 255 10.85 -18.58 11.61
C SER A 255 9.51 -18.89 10.96
N GLU A 256 8.98 -17.98 10.14
CA GLU A 256 7.68 -18.16 9.50
C GLU A 256 7.72 -19.13 8.32
N ILE A 257 8.83 -19.18 7.57
CA ILE A 257 8.98 -20.09 6.43
C ILE A 257 9.10 -21.54 6.91
N THR A 258 9.76 -21.79 8.05
CA THR A 258 9.83 -23.11 8.67
C THR A 258 8.44 -23.67 9.01
N LYS A 259 7.46 -22.83 9.35
CA LYS A 259 6.08 -23.28 9.57
C LYS A 259 5.44 -23.87 8.30
N ILE A 260 5.77 -23.33 7.13
CA ILE A 260 5.32 -23.89 5.84
C ILE A 260 5.97 -25.24 5.60
N TYR A 261 7.27 -25.37 5.87
CA TYR A 261 7.96 -26.65 5.73
C TYR A 261 7.41 -27.72 6.66
N ALA A 262 7.12 -27.34 7.91
CA ALA A 262 6.49 -28.21 8.88
C ALA A 262 5.03 -28.54 8.50
N SER A 263 4.29 -27.72 7.76
CA SER A 263 2.93 -28.10 7.37
C SER A 263 2.87 -29.13 6.23
N ILE A 264 3.96 -29.33 5.50
CA ILE A 264 4.01 -30.21 4.32
C ILE A 264 5.12 -31.26 4.36
N GLY A 265 5.92 -31.30 5.43
CA GLY A 265 7.02 -32.26 5.56
C GLY A 265 8.20 -31.99 4.62
N PHE A 266 8.57 -30.74 4.41
CA PHE A 266 9.72 -30.39 3.58
C PHE A 266 10.99 -30.24 4.42
N ASP A 267 12.07 -30.92 4.05
CA ASP A 267 13.39 -30.72 4.65
C ASP A 267 14.18 -29.65 3.86
N PRO A 268 14.40 -28.45 4.43
CA PRO A 268 15.12 -27.38 3.75
C PRO A 268 16.63 -27.64 3.66
N LEU A 269 17.21 -28.56 4.44
CA LEU A 269 18.64 -28.90 4.37
C LEU A 269 18.89 -29.87 3.22
N GLN A 270 18.06 -30.89 3.11
CA GLN A 270 18.17 -31.91 2.05
C GLN A 270 17.45 -31.54 0.75
N ASN A 271 16.63 -30.47 0.79
CA ASN A 271 15.81 -30.02 -0.33
C ASN A 271 14.88 -31.14 -0.86
N LYS A 272 14.31 -31.91 0.06
CA LYS A 272 13.47 -33.09 -0.22
C LYS A 272 12.28 -33.12 0.71
N TYR A 273 11.18 -33.68 0.23
CA TYR A 273 10.05 -34.02 1.07
C TYR A 273 10.37 -35.28 1.89
N ILE A 274 9.92 -35.29 3.13
CA ILE A 274 10.04 -36.42 4.03
C ILE A 274 9.07 -37.51 3.53
N PRO A 275 9.55 -38.74 3.26
CA PRO A 275 8.68 -39.84 2.87
C PRO A 275 7.65 -40.14 3.96
N ASP A 276 6.43 -40.45 3.53
CA ASP A 276 5.31 -40.80 4.42
C ASP A 276 4.99 -39.75 5.50
N TYR A 277 5.28 -38.47 5.22
CA TYR A 277 5.04 -37.37 6.18
C TYR A 277 3.59 -37.30 6.67
N GLU A 278 2.62 -37.59 5.80
CA GLU A 278 1.18 -37.58 6.16
C GLU A 278 0.83 -38.64 7.21
N ASN A 279 1.68 -39.66 7.40
CA ASN A 279 1.51 -40.72 8.39
C ASN A 279 2.26 -40.45 9.70
N TRP A 280 2.99 -39.34 9.81
CA TRP A 280 3.64 -38.94 11.05
C TRP A 280 2.59 -38.37 11.98
N SER A 281 2.43 -38.96 13.17
CA SER A 281 1.58 -38.39 14.22
C SER A 281 2.29 -37.19 14.85
N ASP A 282 1.53 -36.12 15.10
CA ASP A 282 1.95 -34.91 15.81
C ASP A 282 2.62 -35.19 17.17
#